data_AF-A0A8H7VI49-F1
#
_entry.id   AF-A0A8H7VI49-F1
#
_cell.length_a   1.000
_cell.length_b   1.000
_cell.length_c   1.000
_cell.angle_alpha   90.00
_cell.angle_beta   90.00
_cell.angle_gamma   90.00
#
_symmetry.space_group_name_H-M   'P 1'
#
loop_
_entity.id
_entity.type
_entity.pdbx_description
1 polymer ?
#
loop_
_entity_poly.entity_id
_entity_poly.type
_entity_poly.pdbx_seq_one_letter_code
_entity_poly.pdbx_strand_id
1 'polypeptide(L)'
;MRLSLRPGSDLMAKAITRNTSVIKIITSSLVNKTDDYIVGDSEWPNGCRSDLVLEPKSSSIGLPPIIIEFQQSVDYPFLKRVIQYSLQAYQRYKIDPIILIICMNNLSSDIEQSIKRSNIIGCQSYPCHGWADKCLIMSKNILNTLTPSENADPFVAFGLFLTQSTPITDIPCDDATMNHLKNLAFDHYTSLIGNQIHLVDFVKDLLNSQEKQYKDLLDLTSQENSSNEIQQSIKNAHVKQQELKRKFDELDDINLTPATTSVPFNTASAASPSPNASSSSSSSTAPPSPNTSSSSSTASPSPSPSPNNASSSISPYQKGMMFVSQFKADRIKQGKERMDWKACIKEGQQKGLLLNYKNINTLKNQFVKFEKSQTKK
;
A
#
# COMPACT_ATOMS: atom_id res chain seq x y z
N MET A 1 -23.48 -8.94 9.94
CA MET A 1 -22.64 -7.75 10.21
C MET A 1 -22.25 -7.15 8.87
N ARG A 2 -22.93 -6.09 8.39
CA ARG A 2 -22.49 -5.37 7.18
C ARG A 2 -21.25 -4.59 7.57
N LEU A 3 -20.07 -5.01 7.14
CA LEU A 3 -18.88 -4.16 7.18
C LEU A 3 -19.23 -2.90 6.37
N SER A 4 -19.54 -1.79 7.03
CA SER A 4 -19.74 -0.53 6.32
C SER A 4 -18.38 -0.13 5.76
N LEU A 5 -18.21 -0.33 4.45
CA LEU A 5 -16.97 -0.05 3.72
C LEU A 5 -16.78 1.47 3.66
N ARG A 6 -16.13 2.02 4.68
CA ARG A 6 -15.89 3.46 4.81
C ARG A 6 -14.47 3.78 4.33
N PRO A 7 -14.31 4.69 3.36
CA PRO A 7 -13.00 5.15 2.88
C PRO A 7 -12.11 5.69 4.00
N GLY A 8 -12.69 6.43 4.94
CA GLY A 8 -11.99 7.04 6.08
C GLY A 8 -11.62 6.08 7.22
N SER A 9 -11.39 4.80 6.93
CA SER A 9 -10.75 3.91 7.89
C SER A 9 -9.24 3.95 7.69
N ASP A 10 -8.50 3.96 8.81
CA ASP A 10 -7.04 4.08 8.84
C ASP A 10 -6.34 3.03 7.94
N LEU A 11 -6.73 1.76 8.05
CA LEU A 11 -6.16 0.67 7.25
C LEU A 11 -6.41 0.84 5.75
N MET A 12 -7.60 1.31 5.36
CA MET A 12 -7.92 1.54 3.95
C MET A 12 -7.11 2.71 3.39
N ALA A 13 -7.06 3.81 4.13
CA ALA A 13 -6.32 5.00 3.73
C ALA A 13 -4.84 4.66 3.48
N LYS A 14 -4.23 3.89 4.39
CA LYS A 14 -2.87 3.36 4.25
C LYS A 14 -2.70 2.48 3.01
N ALA A 15 -3.64 1.56 2.77
CA ALA A 15 -3.56 0.62 1.65
C ALA A 15 -3.65 1.34 0.29
N ILE A 16 -4.60 2.27 0.14
CA ILE A 16 -4.79 3.04 -1.09
C ILE A 16 -3.59 3.94 -1.35
N THR A 17 -3.08 4.61 -0.31
CA THR A 17 -1.99 5.59 -0.45
C THR A 17 -0.68 4.94 -0.86
N ARG A 18 -0.48 3.65 -0.56
CA ARG A 18 0.69 2.88 -1.03
C ARG A 18 0.65 2.58 -2.54
N ASN A 19 -0.46 2.84 -3.23
CA ASN A 19 -0.54 2.67 -4.67
C ASN A 19 0.28 3.74 -5.40
N THR A 20 1.07 3.32 -6.40
CA THR A 20 1.97 4.21 -7.16
C THR A 20 1.24 5.39 -7.81
N SER A 21 0.01 5.23 -8.31
CA SER A 21 -0.73 6.35 -8.90
C SER A 21 -1.12 7.39 -7.85
N VAL A 22 -1.39 6.96 -6.61
CA VAL A 22 -1.76 7.85 -5.50
C VAL A 22 -0.52 8.56 -4.97
N ILE A 23 0.61 7.86 -4.87
CA ILE A 23 1.91 8.48 -4.58
C ILE A 23 2.19 9.61 -5.59
N LYS A 24 1.99 9.36 -6.89
CA LYS A 24 2.14 10.39 -7.94
C LYS A 24 1.26 11.61 -7.72
N ILE A 25 -0.01 11.42 -7.34
CA ILE A 25 -0.93 12.52 -7.03
C ILE A 25 -0.36 13.36 -5.89
N ILE A 26 0.09 12.71 -4.81
CA ILE A 26 0.62 13.39 -3.61
C ILE A 26 1.92 14.13 -3.95
N THR A 27 2.89 13.46 -4.55
CA THR A 27 4.21 14.06 -4.82
C THR A 27 4.13 15.16 -5.87
N SER A 28 3.22 15.04 -6.85
CA SER A 28 2.98 16.11 -7.82
C SER A 28 2.45 17.37 -7.16
N SER A 29 1.54 17.23 -6.19
CA SER A 29 1.00 18.36 -5.45
C SER A 29 2.03 18.99 -4.49
N LEU A 30 2.75 18.18 -3.72
CA LEU A 30 3.60 18.68 -2.64
C LEU A 30 4.96 19.22 -3.09
N VAL A 31 5.57 18.59 -4.10
CA VAL A 31 6.94 18.86 -4.54
C VAL A 31 7.08 18.97 -6.06
N ASN A 32 5.97 18.92 -6.82
CA ASN A 32 5.94 19.01 -8.28
C ASN A 32 6.81 17.94 -8.98
N LYS A 33 6.79 16.70 -8.46
CA LYS A 33 7.49 15.52 -9.00
C LYS A 33 6.57 14.30 -8.98
N THR A 34 6.65 13.40 -9.97
CA THR A 34 5.79 12.21 -10.03
C THR A 34 6.53 10.89 -9.79
N ASP A 35 7.79 10.80 -10.23
CA ASP A 35 8.49 9.52 -10.33
C ASP A 35 9.75 9.46 -9.47
N ASP A 36 9.96 10.42 -8.58
CA ASP A 36 11.20 10.53 -7.78
C ASP A 36 11.07 9.96 -6.37
N TYR A 37 9.91 9.38 -6.01
CA TYR A 37 9.66 8.83 -4.67
C TYR A 37 9.31 7.34 -4.71
N ILE A 38 9.65 6.65 -3.62
CA ILE A 38 9.23 5.29 -3.30
C ILE A 38 8.73 5.22 -1.86
N VAL A 39 8.04 4.13 -1.53
CA VAL A 39 7.64 3.86 -0.15
C VAL A 39 8.87 3.41 0.64
N GLY A 40 9.25 4.19 1.64
CA GLY A 40 10.37 3.91 2.54
C GLY A 40 9.95 3.20 3.82
N ASP A 41 10.94 2.95 4.68
CA ASP A 41 10.70 2.38 6.00
C ASP A 41 10.01 3.41 6.92
N SER A 42 8.89 2.97 7.51
CA SER A 42 8.07 3.80 8.40
C SER A 42 8.37 3.54 9.88
N GLU A 43 9.22 2.58 10.20
CA GLU A 43 9.70 2.34 11.56
C GLU A 43 10.91 3.22 11.87
N TRP A 44 10.92 3.79 13.08
CA TRP A 44 11.95 4.71 13.56
C TRP A 44 12.82 4.04 14.62
N PRO A 45 14.09 4.46 14.78
CA PRO A 45 15.03 3.87 15.75
C PRO A 45 14.55 3.83 17.21
N ASN A 46 13.63 4.73 17.58
CA ASN A 46 13.02 4.77 18.91
C ASN A 46 11.84 3.78 19.08
N GLY A 47 11.63 2.87 18.13
CA GLY A 47 10.53 1.90 18.12
C GLY A 47 9.17 2.50 17.77
N CYS A 48 9.10 3.80 17.49
CA CYS A 48 7.87 4.42 17.00
C CYS A 48 7.69 4.17 15.51
N ARG A 49 6.46 4.32 15.02
CA ARG A 49 6.13 4.04 13.63
C ARG A 49 5.19 5.09 13.07
N SER A 50 5.56 5.63 11.91
CA SER A 50 4.69 6.44 11.06
C SER A 50 3.79 5.57 10.21
N ASP A 51 2.69 6.15 9.72
CA ASP A 51 1.75 5.41 8.88
C ASP A 51 2.32 5.11 7.48
N LEU A 52 2.93 6.13 6.87
CA LEU A 52 3.61 6.02 5.59
C LEU A 52 4.76 7.02 5.48
N VAL A 53 5.89 6.56 4.97
CA VAL A 53 7.04 7.39 4.61
C VAL A 53 7.30 7.24 3.12
N LEU A 54 7.38 8.36 2.41
CA LEU A 54 7.87 8.41 1.04
C LEU A 54 9.28 8.97 1.05
N GLU A 55 10.22 8.21 0.52
CA GLU A 55 11.62 8.60 0.43
C GLU A 55 12.00 8.89 -1.03
N PRO A 56 12.89 9.86 -1.28
CA PRO A 56 13.44 10.08 -2.61
C PRO A 56 14.18 8.84 -3.11
N LYS A 57 13.97 8.46 -4.37
CA LYS A 57 14.67 7.35 -5.04
C LYS A 57 16.18 7.52 -5.08
N SER A 58 16.64 8.78 -5.07
CA SER A 58 18.05 9.10 -5.04
C SER A 58 18.32 10.22 -4.06
N SER A 59 19.25 9.97 -3.14
CA SER A 59 19.74 10.96 -2.18
C SER A 59 20.42 12.15 -2.84
N SER A 60 20.84 12.04 -4.12
CA SER A 60 21.50 13.12 -4.85
C SER A 60 20.55 14.23 -5.34
N ILE A 61 19.23 14.01 -5.31
CA ILE A 61 18.24 14.98 -5.82
C ILE A 61 17.92 16.03 -4.74
N GLY A 62 18.33 15.82 -3.49
CA GLY A 62 18.13 16.78 -2.40
C GLY A 62 16.65 17.01 -2.04
N LEU A 63 15.77 16.06 -2.39
CA LEU A 63 14.35 16.14 -2.09
C LEU A 63 14.08 15.76 -0.63
N PRO A 64 13.12 16.42 0.05
CA PRO A 64 12.76 16.06 1.41
C PRO A 64 11.98 14.75 1.45
N PRO A 65 12.16 13.91 2.48
CA PRO A 65 11.25 12.79 2.74
C PRO A 65 9.86 13.33 3.09
N ILE A 66 8.82 12.57 2.75
CA ILE A 66 7.42 12.94 3.04
C ILE A 66 6.87 11.94 4.03
N ILE A 67 6.41 12.40 5.19
CA ILE A 67 5.71 11.58 6.19
C ILE A 67 4.22 11.88 6.06
N ILE A 68 3.42 10.83 5.94
CA ILE A 68 1.97 10.91 5.79
C ILE A 68 1.34 10.20 6.98
N GLU A 69 0.46 10.89 7.70
CA GLU A 69 -0.26 10.39 8.86
C GLU A 69 -1.78 10.49 8.63
N PHE A 70 -2.51 9.41 8.90
CA PHE A 70 -3.96 9.37 8.85
C PHE A 70 -4.48 9.34 10.26
N GLN A 71 -5.30 10.33 10.62
CA GLN A 71 -5.78 10.40 11.99
C GLN A 71 -7.25 10.79 12.05
N GLN A 72 -8.00 10.15 12.95
CA GLN A 72 -9.40 10.50 13.18
C GLN A 72 -9.49 11.87 13.85
N SER A 73 -8.75 12.07 14.94
CA SER A 73 -8.71 13.34 15.68
C SER A 73 -7.30 13.88 15.80
N VAL A 74 -7.08 15.12 15.37
CA VAL A 74 -5.77 15.79 15.44
C VAL A 74 -5.74 16.74 16.64
N ASP A 75 -4.92 16.40 17.63
CA ASP A 75 -4.72 17.14 18.88
C ASP A 75 -3.23 17.38 19.17
N TYR A 76 -2.92 18.09 20.26
CA TYR A 76 -1.53 18.36 20.66
C TYR A 76 -0.71 17.11 20.97
N PRO A 77 -1.21 16.11 21.73
CA PRO A 77 -0.50 14.84 21.92
C PRO A 77 -0.10 14.18 20.59
N PHE A 78 -1.02 14.13 19.62
CA PHE A 78 -0.72 13.64 18.28
C PHE A 78 0.36 14.49 17.58
N LEU A 79 0.26 15.82 17.61
CA LEU A 79 1.27 16.67 16.98
C LEU A 79 2.65 16.53 17.63
N LYS A 80 2.74 16.36 18.96
CA LYS A 80 4.02 16.07 19.63
C LYS A 80 4.65 14.78 19.10
N ARG A 81 3.82 13.77 18.83
CA ARG A 81 4.28 12.51 18.21
C ARG A 81 4.75 12.73 16.77
N VAL A 82 4.02 13.53 15.98
CA VAL A 82 4.45 13.90 14.62
C VAL A 82 5.78 14.66 14.62
N ILE A 83 5.97 15.60 15.55
CA ILE A 83 7.25 16.32 15.71
C ILE A 83 8.38 15.33 15.99
N GLN A 84 8.16 14.32 16.84
CA GLN A 84 9.16 13.28 17.10
C GLN A 84 9.51 12.51 15.81
N TYR A 85 8.52 12.16 14.97
CA TYR A 85 8.77 11.52 13.69
C TYR A 85 9.63 12.40 12.79
N SER A 86 9.36 13.71 12.75
CA SER A 86 10.15 14.62 11.93
C SER A 86 11.60 14.70 12.38
N LEU A 87 11.85 14.71 13.69
CA LEU A 87 13.21 14.67 14.23
C LEU A 87 13.92 13.36 13.88
N GLN A 88 13.23 12.23 13.92
CA GLN A 88 13.78 10.93 13.49
C GLN A 88 14.08 10.92 11.98
N ALA A 89 13.21 11.49 11.15
CA ALA A 89 13.45 11.63 9.72
C ALA A 89 14.65 12.54 9.43
N TYR A 90 14.79 13.68 10.12
CA TYR A 90 15.97 14.52 9.98
C TYR A 90 17.25 13.76 10.36
N GLN A 91 17.22 12.98 11.45
CA GLN A 91 18.36 12.14 11.83
C GLN A 91 18.75 11.15 10.72
N ARG A 92 17.77 10.55 10.04
CA ARG A 92 17.95 9.56 8.97
C ARG A 92 18.39 10.19 7.63
N TYR A 93 17.73 11.26 7.19
CA TYR A 93 17.87 11.80 5.83
C TYR A 93 18.68 13.11 5.77
N LYS A 94 18.96 13.75 6.92
CA LYS A 94 19.65 15.05 7.04
C LYS A 94 18.97 16.21 6.30
N ILE A 95 17.67 16.05 6.03
CA ILE A 95 16.80 17.03 5.39
C ILE A 95 15.50 17.07 6.18
N ASP A 96 14.97 18.28 6.43
CA ASP A 96 13.70 18.44 7.12
C ASP A 96 12.57 17.85 6.27
N PRO A 97 11.69 17.00 6.85
CA PRO A 97 10.64 16.34 6.09
C PRO A 97 9.49 17.29 5.74
N ILE A 98 8.71 16.92 4.72
CA ILE A 98 7.34 17.42 4.55
C ILE A 98 6.39 16.50 5.30
N ILE A 99 5.56 17.06 6.16
CA ILE A 99 4.54 16.34 6.91
C ILE A 99 3.18 16.61 6.29
N LEU A 100 2.46 15.55 5.94
CA LEU A 100 1.07 15.60 5.50
C LEU A 100 0.18 14.84 6.49
N ILE A 101 -0.70 15.56 7.18
CA ILE A 101 -1.68 15.00 8.10
C ILE A 101 -3.05 15.02 7.43
N ILE A 102 -3.67 13.85 7.32
CA ILE A 102 -5.02 13.70 6.80
C ILE A 102 -5.95 13.46 7.99
N CYS A 103 -6.66 14.52 8.38
CA CYS A 103 -7.60 14.54 9.49
C CYS A 103 -8.98 14.10 9.00
N MET A 104 -9.37 12.88 9.37
CA MET A 104 -10.59 12.22 8.87
C MET A 104 -11.86 12.68 9.60
N ASN A 105 -11.76 13.18 10.83
CA ASN A 105 -12.92 13.62 11.61
C ASN A 105 -12.76 15.04 12.13
N ASN A 106 -12.01 15.25 13.22
CA ASN A 106 -12.01 16.52 13.96
C ASN A 106 -10.59 17.04 14.23
N LEU A 107 -10.43 18.36 14.16
CA LEU A 107 -9.27 19.04 14.72
C LEU A 107 -9.66 19.61 16.08
N SER A 108 -8.75 19.55 17.05
CA SER A 108 -8.95 20.30 18.30
C SER A 108 -8.92 21.81 18.04
N SER A 109 -9.73 22.57 18.79
CA SER A 109 -9.89 24.02 18.64
C SER A 109 -8.57 24.79 18.62
N ASP A 110 -7.63 24.39 19.46
CA ASP A 110 -6.35 25.07 19.60
C ASP A 110 -5.47 24.91 18.36
N ILE A 111 -5.59 23.77 17.69
CA ILE A 111 -4.91 23.51 16.41
C ILE A 111 -5.61 24.27 15.29
N GLU A 112 -6.95 24.31 15.27
CA GLU A 112 -7.71 25.09 14.30
C GLU A 112 -7.40 26.59 14.35
N GLN A 113 -7.11 27.14 15.54
CA GLN A 113 -6.69 28.54 15.69
C GLN A 113 -5.25 28.80 15.21
N SER A 114 -4.42 27.76 15.17
CA SER A 114 -2.99 27.86 14.86
C SER A 114 -2.66 27.65 13.39
N ILE A 115 -3.53 26.98 12.64
CA ILE A 115 -3.35 26.71 11.21
C ILE A 115 -3.57 27.97 10.35
N LYS A 116 -2.80 28.07 9.27
CA LYS A 116 -2.79 29.22 8.35
C LYS A 116 -3.04 28.75 6.92
N ARG A 117 -3.44 29.68 6.05
CA ARG A 117 -3.60 29.40 4.61
C ARG A 117 -2.31 28.83 4.04
N SER A 118 -2.41 27.72 3.29
CA SER A 118 -1.31 27.13 2.54
C SER A 118 -1.34 27.56 1.07
N ASN A 119 -0.22 27.41 0.38
CA ASN A 119 -0.15 27.46 -1.08
C ASN A 119 -0.55 26.13 -1.75
N ILE A 120 -0.72 25.06 -0.98
CA ILE A 120 -1.19 23.76 -1.46
C ILE A 120 -2.71 23.70 -1.32
N ILE A 121 -3.41 23.47 -2.44
CA ILE A 121 -4.87 23.40 -2.50
C ILE A 121 -5.36 22.24 -1.61
N GLY A 122 -6.43 22.46 -0.85
CA GLY A 122 -7.00 21.47 0.06
C GLY A 122 -6.23 21.27 1.36
N CYS A 123 -5.16 22.06 1.61
CA CYS A 123 -4.40 22.02 2.84
C CYS A 123 -4.33 23.38 3.55
N GLN A 124 -4.14 23.34 4.86
CA GLN A 124 -3.68 24.46 5.67
C GLN A 124 -2.32 24.11 6.29
N SER A 125 -1.52 25.14 6.56
CA SER A 125 -0.18 24.99 7.12
C SER A 125 -0.21 25.15 8.63
N TYR A 126 0.37 24.18 9.34
CA TYR A 126 0.64 24.28 10.77
C TYR A 126 2.07 24.81 11.01
N PRO A 127 2.30 25.66 12.02
CA PRO A 127 3.64 26.17 12.34
C PRO A 127 4.65 25.04 12.59
N CYS A 128 5.70 24.98 11.77
CA CYS A 128 6.65 23.86 11.79
C CYS A 128 8.13 24.26 11.72
N HIS A 129 8.42 25.55 11.88
CA HIS A 129 9.79 26.04 11.86
C HIS A 129 10.65 25.35 12.92
N GLY A 130 11.79 24.83 12.50
CA GLY A 130 12.76 24.15 13.35
C GLY A 130 12.55 22.65 13.52
N TRP A 131 11.53 22.04 12.88
CA TRP A 131 11.34 20.58 12.92
C TRP A 131 10.79 19.95 11.65
N ALA A 132 10.29 20.71 10.67
CA ALA A 132 9.91 20.22 9.35
C ALA A 132 10.00 21.34 8.28
N ASP A 133 10.09 20.97 7.00
CA ASP A 133 10.06 21.90 5.87
C ASP A 133 8.65 22.48 5.71
N LYS A 134 7.64 21.60 5.78
CA LYS A 134 6.22 21.95 5.78
C LYS A 134 5.46 21.00 6.69
N CYS A 135 4.42 21.50 7.34
CA CYS A 135 3.43 20.69 8.02
C CYS A 135 2.04 21.06 7.50
N LEU A 136 1.48 20.19 6.68
CA LEU A 136 0.22 20.40 5.97
C LEU A 136 -0.86 19.55 6.63
N ILE A 137 -1.99 20.17 6.94
CA ILE A 137 -3.18 19.50 7.45
C ILE A 137 -4.28 19.60 6.40
N MET A 138 -4.79 18.44 6.01
CA MET A 138 -5.95 18.27 5.15
C MET A 138 -7.10 17.75 6.00
N SER A 139 -8.26 18.40 5.94
CA SER A 139 -9.42 18.03 6.75
C SER A 139 -10.72 18.26 6.00
N LYS A 140 -11.78 17.57 6.43
CA LYS A 140 -13.11 17.74 5.85
C LYS A 140 -13.57 19.20 5.87
N ASN A 141 -13.34 19.91 6.97
CA ASN A 141 -13.71 21.32 7.12
C ASN A 141 -13.01 22.19 6.08
N ILE A 142 -11.72 21.95 5.84
CA ILE A 142 -10.94 22.70 4.83
C ILE A 142 -11.45 22.38 3.43
N LEU A 143 -11.62 21.10 3.11
CA LEU A 143 -12.02 20.64 1.78
C LEU A 143 -13.43 21.10 1.40
N ASN A 144 -14.35 21.20 2.36
CA ASN A 144 -15.71 21.71 2.13
C ASN A 144 -15.77 23.19 1.74
N THR A 145 -14.69 23.96 1.93
CA THR A 145 -14.64 25.38 1.53
C THR A 145 -14.21 25.59 0.07
N LEU A 146 -13.81 24.52 -0.61
CA LEU A 146 -13.29 24.58 -1.97
C LEU A 146 -14.40 24.69 -3.01
N THR A 147 -14.07 25.34 -4.13
CA THR A 147 -14.94 25.47 -5.29
C THR A 147 -15.08 24.13 -6.04
N PRO A 148 -16.14 23.93 -6.84
CA PRO A 148 -16.30 22.73 -7.66
C PRO A 148 -15.12 22.46 -8.61
N SER A 149 -14.51 23.51 -9.14
CA SER A 149 -13.30 23.39 -9.97
C SER A 149 -12.08 22.90 -9.19
N GLU A 150 -11.90 23.38 -7.95
CA GLU A 150 -10.82 22.91 -7.09
C GLU A 150 -11.04 21.46 -6.65
N ASN A 151 -12.30 21.03 -6.48
CA ASN A 151 -12.63 19.64 -6.15
C ASN A 151 -12.27 18.64 -7.26
N ALA A 152 -12.08 19.10 -8.50
CA ALA A 152 -11.60 18.28 -9.60
C ALA A 152 -10.07 18.07 -9.59
N ASP A 153 -9.34 18.79 -8.73
CA ASP A 153 -7.91 18.54 -8.55
C ASP A 153 -7.68 17.13 -7.95
N PRO A 154 -6.80 16.29 -8.53
CA PRO A 154 -6.61 14.92 -8.07
C PRO A 154 -6.19 14.79 -6.60
N PHE A 155 -5.42 15.75 -6.07
CA PHE A 155 -4.97 15.74 -4.68
C PHE A 155 -6.10 16.16 -3.73
N VAL A 156 -6.91 17.14 -4.11
CA VAL A 156 -8.14 17.51 -3.40
C VAL A 156 -9.12 16.35 -3.39
N ALA A 157 -9.33 15.72 -4.54
CA ALA A 157 -10.23 14.58 -4.68
C ALA A 157 -9.76 13.44 -3.76
N PHE A 158 -8.45 13.13 -3.72
CA PHE A 158 -7.88 12.19 -2.75
C PHE A 158 -8.20 12.53 -1.30
N GLY A 159 -8.10 13.80 -0.92
CA GLY A 159 -8.51 14.29 0.40
C GLY A 159 -9.99 14.09 0.69
N LEU A 160 -10.86 14.50 -0.25
CA LEU A 160 -12.30 14.31 -0.14
C LEU A 160 -12.65 12.82 0.01
N PHE A 161 -11.95 11.97 -0.75
CA PHE A 161 -12.15 10.54 -0.70
C PHE A 161 -11.85 9.95 0.68
N LEU A 162 -10.78 10.38 1.34
CA LEU A 162 -10.39 9.84 2.64
C LEU A 162 -11.14 10.46 3.82
N THR A 163 -11.63 11.69 3.68
CA THR A 163 -12.33 12.42 4.76
C THR A 163 -13.85 12.25 4.72
N GLN A 164 -14.39 11.60 3.69
CA GLN A 164 -15.82 11.33 3.61
C GLN A 164 -16.27 10.23 4.57
N SER A 165 -17.46 10.44 5.13
CA SER A 165 -18.12 9.48 6.02
C SER A 165 -19.09 8.56 5.27
N THR A 166 -19.32 8.80 3.98
CA THR A 166 -20.22 8.06 3.11
C THR A 166 -19.64 6.68 2.74
N PRO A 167 -20.48 5.64 2.65
CA PRO A 167 -20.06 4.35 2.11
C PRO A 167 -19.54 4.50 0.67
N ILE A 168 -18.57 3.67 0.29
CA ILE A 168 -17.96 3.72 -1.06
C ILE A 168 -18.99 3.66 -2.20
N THR A 169 -20.06 2.90 -2.01
CA THR A 169 -21.13 2.69 -2.99
C THR A 169 -21.92 3.95 -3.30
N ASP A 170 -21.93 4.91 -2.39
CA ASP A 170 -22.84 6.06 -2.43
C ASP A 170 -22.11 7.36 -2.78
N ILE A 171 -20.81 7.26 -3.07
CA ILE A 171 -19.99 8.40 -3.49
C ILE A 171 -20.37 8.72 -4.95
N PRO A 172 -20.71 9.99 -5.30
CA PRO A 172 -20.91 10.41 -6.68
C PRO A 172 -19.67 10.14 -7.57
N CYS A 173 -19.88 9.90 -8.85
CA CYS A 173 -18.95 9.12 -9.69
C CYS A 173 -18.47 9.85 -10.95
N ASP A 174 -18.56 11.18 -10.95
CA ASP A 174 -18.30 11.97 -12.17
C ASP A 174 -16.82 12.32 -12.36
N ASP A 175 -16.01 12.21 -11.30
CA ASP A 175 -14.57 12.47 -11.32
C ASP A 175 -13.75 11.18 -11.57
N ALA A 176 -12.79 11.26 -12.50
CA ALA A 176 -11.95 10.12 -12.87
C ALA A 176 -11.04 9.67 -11.72
N THR A 177 -10.54 10.60 -10.91
CA THR A 177 -9.70 10.28 -9.74
C THR A 177 -10.53 9.55 -8.69
N MET A 178 -11.76 9.98 -8.43
CA MET A 178 -12.72 9.29 -7.53
C MET A 178 -13.03 7.89 -7.98
N ASN A 179 -13.22 7.67 -9.27
CA ASN A 179 -13.46 6.32 -9.79
C ASN A 179 -12.25 5.42 -9.58
N HIS A 180 -11.05 5.97 -9.82
CA HIS A 180 -9.82 5.25 -9.58
C HIS A 180 -9.62 4.88 -8.10
N LEU A 181 -9.81 5.82 -7.17
CA LEU A 181 -9.69 5.55 -5.72
C LEU A 181 -10.74 4.56 -5.21
N LYS A 182 -11.98 4.63 -5.72
CA LYS A 182 -13.00 3.62 -5.41
C LYS A 182 -12.59 2.24 -5.86
N ASN A 183 -12.06 2.11 -7.08
CA ASN A 183 -11.59 0.82 -7.60
C ASN A 183 -10.46 0.25 -6.73
N LEU A 184 -9.48 1.08 -6.34
CA LEU A 184 -8.43 0.67 -5.40
C LEU A 184 -8.99 0.20 -4.05
N ALA A 185 -9.99 0.90 -3.52
CA ALA A 185 -10.65 0.53 -2.29
C ALA A 185 -11.40 -0.81 -2.42
N PHE A 186 -12.13 -1.01 -3.52
CA PHE A 186 -12.82 -2.26 -3.82
C PHE A 186 -11.85 -3.43 -3.99
N ASP A 187 -10.73 -3.23 -4.67
CA ASP A 187 -9.69 -4.25 -4.85
C ASP A 187 -9.11 -4.66 -3.49
N HIS A 188 -8.82 -3.68 -2.63
CA HIS A 188 -8.33 -3.95 -1.27
C HIS A 188 -9.35 -4.75 -0.45
N TYR A 189 -10.62 -4.36 -0.47
CA TYR A 189 -11.67 -5.12 0.23
C TYR A 189 -11.89 -6.51 -0.33
N THR A 190 -11.87 -6.66 -1.65
CA THR A 190 -12.00 -7.97 -2.31
C THR A 190 -10.86 -8.90 -1.90
N SER A 191 -9.65 -8.35 -1.76
CA SER A 191 -8.49 -9.06 -1.21
C SER A 191 -8.71 -9.48 0.25
N LEU A 192 -9.16 -8.56 1.11
CA LEU A 192 -9.47 -8.83 2.52
C LEU A 192 -10.53 -9.94 2.69
N ILE A 193 -11.62 -9.86 1.93
CA ILE A 193 -12.70 -10.86 1.95
C ILE A 193 -12.17 -12.21 1.45
N GLY A 194 -11.40 -12.21 0.36
CA GLY A 194 -10.75 -13.43 -0.13
C GLY A 194 -9.87 -14.09 0.93
N ASN A 195 -9.12 -13.30 1.69
CA ASN A 195 -8.26 -13.79 2.77
C ASN A 195 -9.07 -14.28 3.98
N GLN A 196 -10.16 -13.59 4.35
CA GLN A 196 -11.03 -14.05 5.45
C GLN A 196 -11.72 -15.37 5.15
N ILE A 197 -12.18 -15.58 3.91
CA ILE A 197 -12.75 -16.87 3.49
C ILE A 197 -11.70 -17.98 3.64
N HIS A 198 -10.46 -17.71 3.23
CA HIS A 198 -9.36 -18.67 3.41
C HIS A 198 -9.06 -18.99 4.88
N LEU A 199 -9.09 -17.99 5.76
CA LEU A 199 -8.90 -18.20 7.19
C LEU A 199 -10.05 -19.03 7.78
N VAL A 200 -11.29 -18.74 7.40
CA VAL A 200 -12.47 -19.49 7.85
C VAL A 200 -12.42 -20.95 7.38
N ASP A 201 -12.08 -21.19 6.12
CA ASP A 201 -11.95 -22.55 5.59
C ASP A 201 -10.80 -23.31 6.27
N PHE A 202 -9.67 -22.65 6.50
CA PHE A 202 -8.54 -23.23 7.25
C PHE A 202 -8.93 -23.60 8.69
N VAL A 203 -9.63 -22.72 9.41
CA VAL A 203 -10.11 -22.98 10.78
C VAL A 203 -11.14 -24.12 10.79
N LYS A 204 -12.03 -24.19 9.79
CA LYS A 204 -12.97 -25.33 9.65
C LYS A 204 -12.24 -26.64 9.43
N ASP A 205 -11.27 -26.68 8.52
CA ASP A 205 -10.47 -27.89 8.25
C ASP A 205 -9.71 -28.34 9.50
N LEU A 206 -9.19 -27.40 10.27
CA LEU A 206 -8.56 -27.65 11.57
C LEU A 206 -9.54 -28.28 12.57
N LEU A 207 -10.71 -27.67 12.77
CA LEU A 207 -11.72 -28.17 13.70
C LEU A 207 -12.22 -29.57 13.30
N ASN A 208 -12.46 -29.80 12.00
CA ASN A 208 -12.86 -31.11 11.48
C ASN A 208 -11.77 -32.17 11.69
N SER A 209 -10.50 -31.81 11.51
CA SER A 209 -9.37 -32.71 11.75
C SER A 209 -9.28 -33.10 13.23
N GLN A 210 -9.47 -32.15 14.15
CA GLN A 210 -9.47 -32.41 15.58
C GLN A 210 -10.65 -33.29 16.01
N GLU A 211 -11.85 -32.99 15.50
CA GLU A 211 -13.06 -33.79 15.78
C GLU A 211 -12.87 -35.25 15.35
N LYS A 212 -12.28 -35.48 14.16
CA LYS A 212 -11.96 -36.83 13.70
C LYS A 212 -11.00 -37.55 14.64
N GLN A 213 -9.95 -36.88 15.12
CA GLN A 213 -9.00 -37.49 16.05
C GLN A 213 -9.64 -37.86 17.38
N TYR A 214 -10.56 -37.04 17.89
CA TYR A 214 -11.28 -37.36 19.12
C TYR A 214 -12.24 -38.53 18.94
N LYS A 215 -12.90 -38.66 17.78
CA LYS A 215 -13.72 -39.83 17.45
C LYS A 215 -12.88 -41.10 17.34
N ASP A 216 -11.76 -41.03 16.61
CA ASP A 216 -10.84 -42.17 16.46
C ASP A 216 -10.33 -42.65 17.84
N LEU A 217 -10.04 -41.73 18.76
CA LEU A 217 -9.65 -42.06 20.14
C LEU A 217 -10.79 -42.67 20.95
N LEU A 218 -12.00 -42.11 20.84
CA LEU A 218 -13.19 -42.61 21.55
C LEU A 218 -13.55 -44.04 21.12
N ASP A 219 -13.47 -44.32 19.82
CA ASP A 219 -13.72 -45.65 19.25
C ASP A 219 -12.70 -46.67 19.76
N LEU A 220 -11.41 -46.30 19.82
CA LEU A 220 -10.35 -47.15 20.37
C LEU A 220 -10.52 -47.41 21.87
N THR A 221 -11.01 -46.43 22.64
CA THR A 221 -11.29 -46.63 24.08
C THR A 221 -12.50 -47.53 24.35
N SER A 222 -13.35 -47.75 23.36
CA SER A 222 -14.54 -48.61 23.47
C SER A 222 -14.24 -50.08 23.18
N GLN A 223 -12.99 -50.44 22.82
CA GLN A 223 -12.56 -51.80 22.53
C GLN A 223 -11.70 -52.38 23.68
N GLU A 224 -12.08 -53.56 24.20
CA GLU A 224 -11.52 -54.16 25.42
C GLU A 224 -10.03 -54.59 25.35
N ASN A 225 -9.36 -54.50 24.19
CA ASN A 225 -7.96 -54.95 24.02
C ASN A 225 -7.00 -53.92 23.39
N SER A 226 -7.38 -52.64 23.31
CA SER A 226 -6.68 -51.64 22.46
C SER A 226 -5.68 -50.73 23.17
N SER A 227 -5.18 -51.09 24.36
CA SER A 227 -4.35 -50.20 25.21
C SER A 227 -3.12 -49.59 24.49
N ASN A 228 -2.40 -50.38 23.69
CA ASN A 228 -1.26 -49.90 22.91
C ASN A 228 -1.66 -49.04 21.70
N GLU A 229 -2.80 -49.34 21.08
CA GLU A 229 -3.33 -48.58 19.94
C GLU A 229 -3.86 -47.21 20.38
N ILE A 230 -4.46 -47.14 21.57
CA ILE A 230 -4.86 -45.88 22.21
C ILE A 230 -3.61 -45.01 22.47
N GLN A 231 -2.55 -45.56 23.07
CA GLN A 231 -1.31 -44.81 23.30
C GLN A 231 -0.69 -44.30 21.99
N GLN A 232 -0.71 -45.12 20.93
CA GLN A 232 -0.17 -44.71 19.64
C GLN A 232 -1.03 -43.62 18.97
N SER A 233 -2.36 -43.71 19.04
CA SER A 233 -3.26 -42.67 18.55
C SER A 233 -3.13 -41.35 19.31
N ILE A 234 -2.92 -41.40 20.63
CA ILE A 234 -2.65 -40.20 21.45
C ILE A 234 -1.33 -39.54 21.03
N LYS A 235 -0.26 -40.32 20.83
CA LYS A 235 1.03 -39.80 20.33
C LYS A 235 0.87 -39.14 18.95
N ASN A 236 0.15 -39.78 18.03
CA ASN A 236 -0.11 -39.25 16.71
C ASN A 236 -0.95 -37.95 16.76
N ALA A 237 -1.94 -37.90 17.67
CA ALA A 237 -2.72 -36.70 17.91
C ALA A 237 -1.86 -35.54 18.42
N HIS A 238 -0.97 -35.82 19.37
CA HIS A 238 -0.04 -34.83 19.92
C HIS A 238 0.92 -34.27 18.86
N VAL A 239 1.49 -35.11 17.99
CA VAL A 239 2.35 -34.66 16.88
C VAL A 239 1.59 -33.75 15.92
N LYS A 240 0.37 -34.13 15.53
CA LYS A 240 -0.48 -33.29 14.66
C LYS A 240 -0.84 -31.96 15.32
N GLN A 241 -1.10 -31.94 16.63
CA GLN A 241 -1.36 -30.72 17.39
C GLN A 241 -0.13 -29.79 17.38
N GLN A 242 1.09 -30.34 17.50
CA GLN A 242 2.33 -29.55 17.42
C GLN A 242 2.57 -28.98 16.01
N GLU A 243 2.30 -29.76 14.95
CA GLU A 243 2.37 -29.26 13.58
C GLU A 243 1.38 -28.13 13.31
N LEU A 244 0.18 -28.23 13.89
CA LEU A 244 -0.85 -27.20 13.80
C LEU A 244 -0.46 -25.93 14.55
N LYS A 245 0.14 -26.07 15.74
CA LYS A 245 0.69 -24.94 16.48
C LYS A 245 1.77 -24.21 15.67
N ARG A 246 2.70 -24.96 15.07
CA ARG A 246 3.74 -24.39 14.18
C ARG A 246 3.16 -23.65 12.99
N LYS A 247 2.11 -24.18 12.35
CA LYS A 247 1.41 -23.50 11.25
C LYS A 247 0.67 -22.23 11.69
N PHE A 248 0.22 -22.18 12.94
CA PHE A 248 -0.43 -20.98 13.50
C PHE A 248 0.61 -19.91 13.82
N ASP A 249 1.75 -20.30 14.40
CA ASP A 249 2.90 -19.40 14.64
C ASP A 249 3.41 -18.81 13.30
N GLU A 250 3.47 -19.63 12.23
CA GLU A 250 3.79 -19.17 10.87
C GLU A 250 2.78 -18.14 10.30
N LEU A 251 1.52 -18.14 10.75
CA LEU A 251 0.50 -17.17 10.33
C LEU A 251 0.59 -15.85 11.10
N ASP A 252 1.02 -15.88 12.36
CA ASP A 252 1.27 -14.67 13.16
C ASP A 252 2.48 -13.88 12.64
N ASP A 253 3.53 -14.57 12.16
CA ASP A 253 4.71 -13.93 11.56
C ASP A 253 4.41 -13.22 10.23
N ILE A 254 3.41 -13.69 9.46
CA ILE A 254 2.98 -13.07 8.19
C ILE A 254 2.25 -11.73 8.43
N ASN A 255 1.71 -11.50 9.63
CA ASN A 255 1.04 -10.24 9.99
C ASN A 255 1.98 -9.21 10.63
N LEU A 256 3.24 -9.56 10.97
CA LEU A 256 4.10 -8.69 11.77
C LEU A 256 5.50 -8.36 11.23
N THR A 257 5.96 -8.83 10.06
CA THR A 257 7.28 -8.38 9.55
C THR A 257 7.38 -8.05 8.06
N PRO A 258 8.05 -6.92 7.69
CA PRO A 258 8.49 -6.63 6.34
C PRO A 258 9.75 -7.45 6.01
N ALA A 259 9.76 -8.06 4.83
CA ALA A 259 10.86 -8.89 4.34
C ALA A 259 12.17 -8.11 4.21
N THR A 260 13.16 -8.45 5.03
CA THR A 260 14.57 -8.12 4.76
C THR A 260 15.27 -9.40 4.33
N THR A 261 15.62 -9.50 3.05
CA THR A 261 16.52 -10.54 2.56
C THR A 261 17.95 -10.02 2.67
N SER A 262 18.66 -10.42 3.72
CA SER A 262 20.10 -10.22 3.82
C SER A 262 20.83 -11.21 2.92
N VAL A 263 21.67 -10.70 2.03
CA VAL A 263 22.64 -11.47 1.26
C VAL A 263 23.92 -11.56 2.11
N PRO A 264 24.56 -12.72 2.30
CA PRO A 264 25.82 -12.81 3.00
C PRO A 264 26.95 -12.42 2.03
N PHE A 265 27.71 -11.37 2.36
CA PHE A 265 28.98 -11.09 1.68
C PHE A 265 30.13 -11.25 2.67
N ASN A 266 31.00 -12.21 2.36
CA ASN A 266 32.21 -12.52 3.11
C ASN A 266 33.28 -11.42 2.95
N THR A 267 34.04 -11.31 4.04
CA THR A 267 35.16 -10.45 4.38
C THR A 267 36.41 -10.64 3.50
N ALA A 268 37.15 -9.56 3.20
CA ALA A 268 38.62 -9.48 3.33
C ALA A 268 39.17 -8.05 3.07
N SER A 269 39.80 -7.49 4.13
CA SER A 269 40.97 -6.61 4.26
C SER A 269 41.52 -5.76 3.08
N ALA A 270 41.75 -4.46 3.34
CA ALA A 270 43.10 -3.89 3.56
C ALA A 270 43.03 -2.39 3.90
N ALA A 271 44.03 -1.90 4.63
CA ALA A 271 44.07 -0.66 5.39
C ALA A 271 44.76 0.53 4.67
N SER A 272 44.26 1.76 4.96
CA SER A 272 44.98 3.05 5.16
C SER A 272 45.83 3.67 4.03
N PRO A 273 46.22 4.98 4.10
CA PRO A 273 45.58 6.18 4.68
C PRO A 273 45.54 7.40 3.69
N SER A 274 44.88 8.49 4.13
CA SER A 274 44.79 9.87 3.59
C SER A 274 46.16 10.59 3.36
N PRO A 275 46.30 11.92 3.08
CA PRO A 275 45.33 13.02 2.81
C PRO A 275 45.77 14.05 1.71
N ASN A 276 44.92 15.04 1.40
CA ASN A 276 45.23 16.47 1.15
C ASN A 276 43.92 17.21 0.72
N ALA A 277 43.42 18.22 1.44
CA ALA A 277 43.84 19.65 1.42
C ALA A 277 43.69 20.25 0.00
N SER A 278 42.98 21.35 -0.30
CA SER A 278 42.70 22.58 0.46
C SER A 278 41.60 23.41 -0.26
N SER A 279 40.92 24.30 0.49
CA SER A 279 40.50 25.70 0.19
C SER A 279 40.41 26.18 -1.28
N SER A 280 39.43 26.98 -1.73
CA SER A 280 39.01 28.29 -1.19
C SER A 280 37.85 28.92 -2.00
N SER A 281 37.05 29.76 -1.32
CA SER A 281 36.30 30.98 -1.70
C SER A 281 36.53 31.57 -3.12
N SER A 282 35.58 32.24 -3.80
CA SER A 282 34.92 33.51 -3.37
C SER A 282 33.89 34.06 -4.40
N SER A 283 32.72 34.44 -3.90
CA SER A 283 31.89 35.66 -4.11
C SER A 283 31.72 36.42 -5.47
N SER A 284 30.45 36.85 -5.66
CA SER A 284 29.93 38.15 -6.20
C SER A 284 29.99 38.37 -7.72
N THR A 285 29.02 38.95 -8.45
CA THR A 285 28.09 40.07 -8.23
C THR A 285 26.95 40.05 -9.29
N ALA A 286 25.79 40.63 -8.97
CA ALA A 286 24.72 41.06 -9.90
C ALA A 286 24.82 42.59 -10.16
N PRO A 287 23.82 43.30 -10.72
CA PRO A 287 23.00 43.24 -11.97
C PRO A 287 23.27 44.55 -12.81
N PRO A 288 22.42 45.16 -13.70
CA PRO A 288 21.00 44.97 -14.01
C PRO A 288 20.50 45.10 -15.48
N SER A 289 19.17 44.88 -15.59
CA SER A 289 18.19 44.97 -16.70
C SER A 289 18.13 46.34 -17.43
N PRO A 290 17.30 46.60 -18.49
CA PRO A 290 15.82 46.54 -18.43
C PRO A 290 15.02 46.28 -19.74
N ASN A 291 13.68 46.10 -19.56
CA ASN A 291 12.55 46.42 -20.47
C ASN A 291 12.39 45.56 -21.76
N THR A 292 11.21 45.22 -22.30
CA THR A 292 9.87 45.83 -22.23
C THR A 292 8.81 44.84 -22.78
N SER A 293 7.59 44.93 -22.25
CA SER A 293 6.25 44.61 -22.82
C SER A 293 6.09 44.10 -24.25
N SER A 294 5.23 43.08 -24.46
CA SER A 294 3.94 43.26 -25.18
C SER A 294 3.14 41.95 -25.33
N SER A 295 1.85 42.07 -25.06
CA SER A 295 0.72 41.18 -25.36
C SER A 295 0.57 40.81 -26.84
N SER A 296 0.16 39.58 -27.15
CA SER A 296 -1.02 39.32 -28.00
C SER A 296 -1.29 37.81 -28.16
N SER A 297 -2.56 37.49 -27.94
CA SER A 297 -3.30 36.29 -28.31
C SER A 297 -3.22 35.95 -29.81
N THR A 298 -3.14 34.67 -30.17
CA THR A 298 -3.81 34.14 -31.37
C THR A 298 -4.00 32.63 -31.29
N ALA A 299 -5.10 32.20 -31.90
CA ALA A 299 -5.81 30.93 -31.78
C ALA A 299 -5.08 29.66 -32.22
N SER A 300 -5.42 28.57 -31.54
CA SER A 300 -5.27 27.18 -32.00
C SER A 300 -6.16 26.89 -33.22
N PRO A 301 -5.74 25.98 -34.13
CA PRO A 301 -6.66 25.21 -34.95
C PRO A 301 -6.90 23.82 -34.34
N SER A 302 -8.18 23.43 -34.23
CA SER A 302 -8.64 22.07 -33.90
C SER A 302 -8.19 21.03 -34.93
N PRO A 303 -7.93 19.77 -34.53
CA PRO A 303 -8.04 18.62 -35.41
C PRO A 303 -9.37 17.89 -35.22
N SER A 304 -10.00 17.57 -36.34
CA SER A 304 -11.21 16.77 -36.50
C SER A 304 -11.05 15.29 -36.06
N PRO A 305 -12.14 14.56 -35.80
CA PRO A 305 -12.12 13.26 -35.13
C PRO A 305 -11.88 12.10 -36.11
N SER A 306 -11.18 11.07 -35.65
CA SER A 306 -10.98 9.79 -36.34
C SER A 306 -11.39 8.62 -35.43
N PRO A 307 -11.75 7.45 -35.99
CA PRO A 307 -12.92 6.68 -35.56
C PRO A 307 -12.64 5.69 -34.42
N ASN A 308 -13.69 5.45 -33.63
CA ASN A 308 -13.78 4.40 -32.62
C ASN A 308 -13.46 3.02 -33.21
N ASN A 309 -12.29 2.49 -32.87
CA ASN A 309 -11.99 1.08 -33.01
C ASN A 309 -12.14 0.44 -31.62
N ALA A 310 -13.27 -0.21 -31.40
CA ALA A 310 -13.60 -0.94 -30.18
C ALA A 310 -12.71 -2.19 -30.06
N SER A 311 -11.43 -2.00 -29.72
CA SER A 311 -10.60 -3.07 -29.18
C SER A 311 -10.96 -3.21 -27.70
N SER A 312 -11.67 -4.28 -27.35
CA SER A 312 -11.92 -4.66 -25.96
C SER A 312 -10.56 -4.85 -25.28
N SER A 313 -10.09 -3.81 -24.58
CA SER A 313 -8.82 -3.86 -23.88
C SER A 313 -8.88 -4.96 -22.81
N ILE A 314 -8.21 -6.08 -23.09
CA ILE A 314 -8.16 -7.23 -22.19
C ILE A 314 -7.48 -6.77 -20.90
N SER A 315 -8.19 -6.90 -19.77
CA SER A 315 -7.68 -6.43 -18.49
C SER A 315 -6.40 -7.18 -18.08
N PRO A 316 -5.50 -6.57 -17.28
CA PRO A 316 -4.31 -7.27 -16.76
C PRO A 316 -4.65 -8.59 -16.07
N TYR A 317 -5.77 -8.63 -15.34
CA TYR A 317 -6.31 -9.85 -14.75
C TYR A 317 -6.65 -10.92 -15.80
N GLN A 318 -7.40 -10.55 -16.84
CA GLN A 318 -7.75 -11.48 -17.92
C GLN A 318 -6.51 -12.00 -18.65
N LYS A 319 -5.52 -11.14 -18.94
CA LYS A 319 -4.24 -11.56 -19.52
C LYS A 319 -3.51 -12.57 -18.64
N GLY A 320 -3.48 -12.34 -17.33
CA GLY A 320 -2.92 -13.27 -16.36
C GLY A 320 -3.64 -14.62 -16.34
N MET A 321 -4.98 -14.62 -16.33
CA MET A 321 -5.76 -15.87 -16.30
C MET A 321 -5.68 -16.66 -17.62
N MET A 322 -5.62 -15.98 -18.77
CA MET A 322 -5.39 -16.64 -20.06
C MET A 322 -4.02 -17.32 -20.10
N PHE A 323 -2.98 -16.68 -19.57
CA PHE A 323 -1.66 -17.30 -19.44
C PHE A 323 -1.70 -18.58 -18.59
N VAL A 324 -2.39 -18.56 -17.44
CA VAL A 324 -2.52 -19.75 -16.58
C VAL A 324 -3.26 -20.88 -17.30
N SER A 325 -4.30 -20.54 -18.08
CA SER A 325 -5.04 -21.50 -18.91
C SER A 325 -4.14 -22.14 -19.96
N GLN A 326 -3.36 -21.33 -20.66
CA GLN A 326 -2.41 -21.78 -21.67
C GLN A 326 -1.34 -22.69 -21.06
N PHE A 327 -0.75 -22.28 -19.93
CA PHE A 327 0.25 -23.07 -19.21
C PHE A 327 -0.31 -24.43 -18.78
N LYS A 328 -1.56 -24.48 -18.30
CA LYS A 328 -2.25 -25.72 -17.94
C LYS A 328 -2.45 -26.62 -19.16
N ALA A 329 -2.87 -26.07 -20.29
CA ALA A 329 -3.03 -26.83 -21.53
C ALA A 329 -1.71 -27.40 -22.06
N ASP A 330 -0.63 -26.62 -22.02
CA ASP A 330 0.69 -27.05 -22.49
C ASP A 330 1.29 -28.14 -21.59
N ARG A 331 1.04 -28.09 -20.27
CA ARG A 331 1.39 -29.17 -19.34
C ARG A 331 0.68 -30.48 -19.67
N ILE A 332 -0.62 -30.41 -19.98
CA ILE A 332 -1.41 -31.59 -20.34
C ILE A 332 -0.88 -32.20 -21.65
N LYS A 333 -0.54 -31.38 -22.65
CA LYS A 333 0.10 -31.83 -23.90
C LYS A 333 1.45 -32.52 -23.67
N GLN A 334 2.19 -32.13 -22.64
CA GLN A 334 3.44 -32.78 -22.21
C GLN A 334 3.21 -34.09 -21.42
N GLY A 335 1.98 -34.61 -21.35
CA GLY A 335 1.65 -35.84 -20.64
C GLY A 335 1.65 -35.71 -19.12
N LYS A 336 1.58 -34.49 -18.57
CA LYS A 336 1.51 -34.29 -17.11
C LYS A 336 0.06 -34.13 -16.66
N GLU A 337 -0.40 -35.01 -15.77
CA GLU A 337 -1.78 -35.01 -15.26
C GLU A 337 -2.08 -33.86 -14.28
N ARG A 338 -1.05 -33.29 -13.63
CA ARG A 338 -1.22 -32.30 -12.57
C ARG A 338 -0.55 -30.98 -12.90
N MET A 339 -1.24 -29.90 -12.52
CA MET A 339 -0.76 -28.53 -12.65
C MET A 339 0.38 -28.26 -11.67
N ASP A 340 1.52 -27.82 -12.19
CA ASP A 340 2.64 -27.33 -11.38
C ASP A 340 2.47 -25.83 -11.14
N TRP A 341 1.77 -25.51 -10.07
CA TRP A 341 1.46 -24.13 -9.71
C TRP A 341 2.71 -23.32 -9.30
N LYS A 342 3.77 -23.98 -8.82
CA LYS A 342 5.05 -23.33 -8.49
C LYS A 342 5.77 -22.88 -9.75
N ALA A 343 5.82 -23.74 -10.76
CA ALA A 343 6.39 -23.38 -12.05
C ALA A 343 5.56 -22.28 -12.76
N CYS A 344 4.23 -22.41 -12.74
CA CYS A 344 3.32 -21.44 -13.37
C CYS A 344 3.47 -20.03 -12.80
N ILE A 345 3.49 -19.89 -11.46
CA ILE A 345 3.61 -18.57 -10.83
C ILE A 345 4.96 -17.92 -11.12
N LYS A 346 6.05 -18.71 -11.09
CA LYS A 346 7.41 -18.23 -11.39
C LYS A 346 7.51 -17.73 -12.83
N GLU A 347 7.04 -18.52 -13.79
CA GLU A 347 7.09 -18.14 -15.22
C GLU A 347 6.18 -16.94 -15.52
N GLY A 348 4.98 -16.90 -14.94
CA GLY A 348 4.06 -15.77 -15.13
C GLY A 348 4.57 -14.47 -14.51
N GLN A 349 5.31 -14.54 -13.40
CA GLN A 349 5.98 -13.37 -12.82
C GLN A 349 7.13 -12.89 -13.70
N GLN A 350 7.94 -13.80 -14.25
CA GLN A 350 9.01 -13.45 -15.21
C GLN A 350 8.48 -12.75 -16.45
N LYS A 351 7.27 -13.12 -16.90
CA LYS A 351 6.58 -12.50 -18.04
C LYS A 351 5.81 -11.21 -17.69
N GLY A 352 5.84 -10.78 -16.42
CA GLY A 352 5.10 -9.60 -15.96
C GLY A 352 3.57 -9.77 -15.91
N LEU A 353 3.07 -11.01 -16.04
CA LEU A 353 1.63 -11.32 -16.12
C LEU A 353 1.00 -11.67 -14.78
N LEU A 354 1.80 -12.15 -13.82
CA LEU A 354 1.34 -12.59 -12.49
C LEU A 354 2.00 -11.84 -11.33
N LEU A 355 2.40 -10.57 -11.54
CA LEU A 355 3.13 -9.76 -10.54
C LEU A 355 2.36 -9.60 -9.21
N ASN A 356 1.02 -9.64 -9.26
CA ASN A 356 0.17 -9.46 -8.09
C ASN A 356 -0.04 -10.77 -7.29
N TYR A 357 0.41 -11.91 -7.80
CA TYR A 357 0.24 -13.21 -7.14
C TYR A 357 1.55 -13.62 -6.47
N LYS A 358 1.61 -13.46 -5.14
CA LYS A 358 2.74 -13.93 -4.31
C LYS A 358 2.56 -15.35 -3.80
N ASN A 359 1.34 -15.88 -3.84
CA ASN A 359 0.96 -17.17 -3.29
C ASN A 359 0.30 -18.07 -4.35
N ILE A 360 0.79 -19.30 -4.43
CA ILE A 360 0.33 -20.41 -5.28
C ILE A 360 -1.17 -20.68 -5.08
N ASN A 361 -1.63 -20.69 -3.83
CA ASN A 361 -3.02 -20.96 -3.48
C ASN A 361 -3.93 -19.85 -3.98
N THR A 362 -3.52 -18.59 -3.85
CA THR A 362 -4.27 -17.44 -4.38
C THR A 362 -4.43 -17.52 -5.89
N LEU A 363 -3.35 -17.83 -6.62
CA LEU A 363 -3.39 -18.01 -8.07
C LEU A 363 -4.33 -19.17 -8.47
N LYS A 364 -4.21 -20.31 -7.80
CA LYS A 364 -5.05 -21.49 -8.03
C LYS A 364 -6.54 -21.18 -7.84
N ASN A 365 -6.90 -20.50 -6.76
CA ASN A 365 -8.29 -20.20 -6.44
C ASN A 365 -8.89 -19.16 -7.39
N GLN A 366 -8.12 -18.15 -7.79
CA GLN A 366 -8.55 -17.17 -8.80
C GLN A 366 -8.74 -17.83 -10.17
N PHE A 367 -7.84 -18.74 -10.55
CA PHE A 367 -7.99 -19.50 -11.79
C PHE A 367 -9.23 -20.41 -11.78
N VAL A 368 -9.54 -21.08 -10.66
CA VAL A 368 -10.78 -21.87 -10.54
C VAL A 368 -12.02 -21.00 -10.70
N LYS A 369 -12.03 -19.78 -10.14
CA LYS A 369 -13.14 -18.82 -10.33
C LYS A 369 -13.24 -18.38 -11.78
N PHE A 370 -12.10 -18.12 -12.43
CA PHE A 370 -12.03 -17.77 -13.84
C PHE A 370 -12.60 -18.90 -14.72
N GLU A 371 -12.18 -20.15 -14.54
CA GLU A 371 -12.72 -21.31 -15.29
C GLU A 371 -14.24 -21.44 -15.12
N LYS A 372 -14.75 -21.29 -13.89
CA LYS A 372 -16.20 -21.30 -13.61
C LYS A 372 -16.97 -20.15 -14.27
N SER A 373 -16.32 -19.02 -14.51
CA SER A 373 -16.95 -17.88 -15.19
C SER A 373 -16.98 -18.04 -16.71
N GLN A 374 -16.07 -18.83 -17.27
CA GLN A 374 -16.04 -19.13 -18.71
C GLN A 374 -17.04 -20.22 -19.11
N THR A 375 -17.37 -21.15 -18.20
CA THR A 375 -18.37 -22.20 -18.44
C THR A 375 -19.83 -21.76 -18.25
N LYS A 376 -20.06 -20.56 -17.71
CA LYS A 376 -21.41 -19.96 -17.54
C LYS A 376 -21.82 -19.03 -18.69
N LYS A 377 -20.93 -18.81 -19.65
CA LYS A 377 -21.23 -18.19 -20.94
C LYS A 377 -21.37 -19.28 -21.98
#